data_AF-A0A377XS34-F1
#
_entry.id   AF-A0A377XS34-F1
#
_cell.length_a   1.000
_cell.length_b   1.000
_cell.length_c   1.000
_cell.angle_alpha   90.00
_cell.angle_beta   90.00
_cell.angle_gamma   90.00
#
_symmetry.space_group_name_H-M   'P 1'
#
loop_
_entity.id
_entity.type
_entity.pdbx_description
1 polymer ?
#
loop_
_entity_poly.entity_id
_entity_poly.type
_entity_poly.pdbx_seq_one_letter_code
_entity_poly.pdbx_strand_id
1 'polypeptide(L)' 'MALNGLGVVMGRKTLIQPLLDAGRLVALSENEAPSPFGYDLICPQENRSRPRFRAFSEWLAAECA' A
#
# COMPACT_ATOMS: atom_id res chain seq x y z
N MET A 1 0.34 -18.04 0.09
CA MET A 1 1.60 -18.64 -0.38
C MET A 1 2.71 -18.46 0.66
N ALA A 2 3.43 -17.34 0.70
CA ALA A 2 4.56 -17.14 1.63
C ALA A 2 4.17 -17.25 3.12
N LEU A 3 3.04 -16.68 3.53
CA LEU A 3 2.51 -16.81 4.90
C LEU A 3 2.22 -18.25 5.34
N ASN A 4 2.02 -19.16 4.39
CA ASN A 4 1.77 -20.58 4.66
C ASN A 4 3.05 -21.42 4.44
N GLY A 5 4.21 -20.79 4.31
CA GLY A 5 5.49 -21.48 4.08
C GLY A 5 5.67 -22.04 2.67
N LEU A 6 4.82 -21.67 1.70
CA LEU A 6 4.82 -22.24 0.35
C LEU A 6 5.76 -21.52 -0.64
N GLY A 7 6.68 -20.68 -0.15
CA GLY A 7 7.68 -20.02 -0.99
C GLY A 7 8.03 -18.59 -0.55
N VAL A 8 8.76 -17.91 -1.42
CA VAL A 8 9.27 -16.53 -1.24
C VAL A 8 8.43 -15.55 -2.05
N VAL A 9 8.26 -14.34 -1.55
CA VAL A 9 7.55 -13.25 -2.25
C VAL A 9 8.32 -11.94 -2.13
N MET A 10 8.20 -11.08 -3.15
CA MET A 10 8.57 -9.68 -3.07
C MET A 10 7.28 -8.86 -2.91
N GLY A 11 7.11 -8.21 -1.76
CA GLY A 11 5.91 -7.42 -1.43
C GLY A 11 6.23 -5.95 -1.22
N ARG A 12 5.21 -5.08 -1.28
CA ARG A 12 5.38 -3.67 -0.87
C ARG A 12 5.60 -3.62 0.63
N LYS A 13 6.70 -2.98 1.05
CA LYS A 13 7.09 -2.87 2.46
C LYS A 13 5.95 -2.41 3.35
N THR A 14 5.22 -1.36 2.95
CA THR A 14 4.06 -0.83 3.69
C THR A 14 2.96 -1.87 3.96
N LEU A 15 2.75 -2.82 3.06
CA LEU A 15 1.73 -3.86 3.21
C LEU A 15 2.22 -5.06 4.03
N ILE A 16 3.51 -5.37 3.96
CA ILE A 16 4.09 -6.55 4.63
C ILE A 16 4.71 -6.20 5.99
N GLN A 17 4.93 -4.93 6.32
CA GLN A 17 5.55 -4.49 7.57
C GLN A 17 4.84 -5.09 8.80
N PRO A 18 3.50 -5.08 8.92
CA PRO A 18 2.84 -5.69 10.08
C PRO A 18 3.09 -7.19 10.21
N LEU A 19 3.33 -7.89 9.10
CA LEU A 19 3.63 -9.33 9.08
C LEU A 19 5.09 -9.60 9.46
N LEU A 20 6.01 -8.70 9.11
CA LEU A 20 7.40 -8.72 9.54
C LEU A 20 7.49 -8.43 11.04
N ASP A 21 6.80 -7.39 11.52
CA ASP A 21 6.78 -7.00 12.93
C ASP A 21 6.18 -8.10 13.81
N ALA A 22 5.14 -8.78 13.33
CA ALA A 22 4.53 -9.92 14.01
C ALA A 22 5.35 -11.23 13.88
N GLY A 23 6.49 -11.23 13.21
CA GLY A 23 7.33 -12.43 12.97
C GLY A 23 6.67 -13.51 12.10
N ARG A 24 5.58 -13.18 11.41
CA ARG A 24 4.86 -14.09 10.50
C ARG A 24 5.55 -14.21 9.14
N LEU A 25 6.37 -13.24 8.79
CA LEU A 25 7.29 -13.26 7.65
C LEU A 25 8.68 -12.86 8.14
N VAL A 26 9.70 -13.29 7.39
CA VAL A 26 11.09 -12.89 7.60
C VAL A 26 11.62 -12.30 6.30
N ALA A 27 12.36 -11.19 6.40
CA ALA A 27 13.07 -10.62 5.27
C ALA A 27 14.29 -11.48 4.94
N LEU A 28 14.41 -11.93 3.69
CA LEU A 28 15.57 -12.72 3.24
C LEU A 28 16.78 -11.86 2.89
N SER A 29 16.59 -10.55 2.72
CA SER A 29 17.62 -9.57 2.37
C SER A 29 17.21 -8.20 2.90
N GLU A 30 18.19 -7.37 3.21
CA GLU A 30 18.00 -5.95 3.57
C GLU A 30 17.84 -5.05 2.33
N ASN A 31 18.06 -5.59 1.13
CA ASN A 31 17.97 -4.82 -0.10
C ASN A 31 16.50 -4.51 -0.46
N GLU A 32 16.21 -3.23 -0.66
CA GLU A 32 14.92 -2.75 -1.13
C GLU A 32 15.02 -2.31 -2.59
N ALA A 33 14.09 -2.78 -3.41
CA ALA A 33 13.95 -2.30 -4.78
C ALA A 33 13.03 -1.06 -4.80
N PRO A 34 13.45 0.07 -5.40
CA PRO A 34 12.57 1.23 -5.51
C PRO A 34 11.35 0.88 -6.37
N SER A 35 10.16 1.24 -5.89
CA SER A 35 8.93 1.08 -6.68
C SER A 35 8.68 2.37 -7.46
N PRO A 36 8.75 2.36 -8.80
CA PRO A 36 8.57 3.58 -9.60
C PRO A 36 7.12 4.08 -9.64
N PHE A 37 6.16 3.28 -9.17
CA PHE A 37 4.74 3.60 -9.22
C PHE A 37 4.11 3.63 -7.83
N GLY A 38 3.31 4.65 -7.55
CA GLY A 38 2.58 4.83 -6.30
C GLY A 38 1.23 4.11 -6.26
N TYR A 39 0.25 4.74 -5.63
CA TYR A 39 -1.16 4.39 -5.68
C TYR A 39 -1.95 5.57 -6.26
N ASP A 40 -2.82 5.32 -7.23
CA ASP A 40 -3.61 6.37 -7.89
C ASP A 40 -5.06 6.34 -7.43
N LEU A 41 -5.60 7.53 -7.09
CA LEU A 41 -7.03 7.72 -6.82
C LEU A 41 -7.76 8.08 -8.12
N ILE A 42 -8.49 7.12 -8.68
CA ILE A 42 -9.18 7.30 -9.97
C ILE A 42 -10.65 7.68 -9.75
N CYS A 43 -11.09 8.74 -10.40
CA CYS A 43 -12.48 9.20 -10.40
C CYS A 43 -12.87 9.79 -11.76
N PRO A 44 -14.05 9.44 -12.32
CA PRO A 44 -14.61 10.11 -13.49
C PRO A 44 -14.69 11.63 -13.27
N GLN A 45 -14.45 12.40 -14.33
CA GLN A 45 -14.34 13.86 -14.23
C GLN A 45 -15.64 14.49 -13.72
N GLU A 46 -16.78 13.92 -14.09
CA GLU A 46 -18.13 14.35 -13.69
C GLU A 46 -18.37 14.17 -12.18
N ASN A 47 -17.63 13.27 -11.55
CA ASN A 47 -17.81 12.93 -10.14
C ASN A 47 -16.84 13.67 -9.21
N ARG A 48 -15.84 14.38 -9.75
CA ARG A 48 -14.84 15.11 -8.94
C ARG A 48 -15.45 16.24 -8.12
N SER A 49 -16.54 16.85 -8.61
CA SER A 49 -17.23 17.95 -7.92
C SER A 49 -18.17 17.49 -6.81
N ARG A 50 -18.45 16.18 -6.70
CA ARG A 50 -19.35 15.65 -5.67
C ARG A 50 -18.76 15.93 -4.29
N PRO A 51 -19.50 16.55 -3.35
CA PRO A 51 -18.99 16.86 -2.01
C PRO A 51 -18.39 15.64 -1.30
N ARG A 52 -19.00 14.45 -1.47
CA ARG A 52 -18.51 13.19 -0.90
C ARG A 52 -17.14 12.78 -1.43
N PHE A 53 -16.89 12.98 -2.73
CA PHE A 53 -15.58 12.64 -3.31
C PHE A 53 -14.51 13.60 -2.80
N ARG A 54 -14.81 14.90 -2.77
CA ARG A 54 -13.91 15.92 -2.24
C ARG A 54 -13.53 15.65 -0.79
N ALA A 55 -14.53 15.44 0.07
CA ALA A 55 -14.29 15.13 1.49
C ALA A 55 -13.42 13.88 1.66
N PHE A 56 -13.65 12.83 0.87
CA PHE A 56 -12.83 11.62 0.92
C PHE A 56 -11.40 11.86 0.43
N SER A 57 -11.22 12.58 -0.68
CA SER A 57 -9.88 12.87 -1.21
C SER A 57 -9.08 13.78 -0.29
N GLU A 58 -9.74 14.76 0.33
CA GLU A 58 -9.11 15.68 1.30
C GLU A 58 -8.72 14.93 2.58
N TRP A 59 -9.59 14.07 3.10
CA TRP A 59 -9.27 13.19 4.22
C TRP A 59 -8.12 12.23 3.89
N LEU A 60 -8.18 11.55 2.73
CA LEU A 60 -7.14 10.59 2.32
C LEU A 60 -5.77 11.26 2.16
N ALA A 61 -5.74 12.49 1.64
CA ALA A 61 -4.50 13.26 1.54
C ALA A 61 -3.91 13.60 2.92
N ALA A 62 -4.75 13.83 3.94
CA ALA A 62 -4.31 14.09 5.30
C ALA A 62 -3.77 12.84 6.00
N GLU A 63 -4.30 11.64 5.72
CA GLU A 63 -3.78 10.38 6.28
C GLU A 63 -2.45 9.94 5.65
N CYS A 64 -2.13 10.44 4.46
CA CYS A 64 -0.90 10.14 3.74
C CYS A 64 0.23 11.16 3.98
N ALA A 65 -0.04 12.26 4.68
CA ALA A 65 0.92 13.33 4.99
C ALA A 65 1.77 12.98 6.21
#